data_AF-A0ABD5IQL7-F1
#
_entry.id   AF-A0ABD5IQL7-F1
#
_cell.length_a   1.000
_cell.length_b   1.000
_cell.length_c   1.000
_cell.angle_alpha   90.00
_cell.angle_beta   90.00
_cell.angle_gamma   90.00
#
_symmetry.space_group_name_H-M   'P 1'
#
loop_
_entity.id
_entity.type
_entity.pdbx_description
1 polymer ?
#
loop_
_entity_poly.entity_id
_entity_poly.type
_entity_poly.pdbx_seq_one_letter_code
_entity_poly.pdbx_strand_id
1 'polypeptide(L)'
;LQEQRDDGSRRSWSYDPASPWSPLAALEQAGDSRSADIYWYHTDLNSAPLEVTDAAGNLCWSGQYDTFGKLQGQTVAGAAKRQGAQYQQPLRYAGQYQDDESGLHYNLFRYYEPEVGRFTTQDP
;
A
#
# COMPACT_ATOMS: atom_id res chain seq x y z
N LEU A 1 4.38 0.63 -10.87
CA LEU A 1 5.19 -0.22 -9.97
C LEU A 1 4.68 -1.66 -10.09
N GLN A 2 5.55 -2.66 -10.00
CA GLN A 2 5.17 -4.08 -9.93
C GLN A 2 6.02 -4.78 -8.86
N GLU A 3 5.39 -5.65 -8.10
CA GLU A 3 5.98 -6.54 -7.10
C GLU A 3 5.78 -7.99 -7.58
N GLN A 4 6.81 -8.83 -7.44
CA GLN A 4 6.71 -10.27 -7.63
C GLN A 4 7.09 -10.96 -6.33
N ARG A 5 6.26 -11.92 -5.89
CA ARG A 5 6.47 -12.67 -4.65
C ARG A 5 7.06 -14.04 -4.92
N ASP A 6 7.59 -14.65 -3.87
CA ASP A 6 8.25 -15.97 -3.91
C ASP A 6 7.30 -17.09 -4.36
N ASP A 7 6.00 -16.95 -4.11
CA ASP A 7 4.96 -17.88 -4.56
C ASP A 7 4.62 -17.75 -6.06
N GLY A 8 5.31 -16.86 -6.78
CA GLY A 8 5.11 -16.58 -8.19
C GLY A 8 3.95 -15.61 -8.47
N SER A 9 3.21 -15.19 -7.45
CA SER A 9 2.18 -14.15 -7.60
C SER A 9 2.82 -12.80 -7.93
N ARG A 10 2.07 -11.99 -8.66
CA ARG A 10 2.48 -10.65 -9.09
C ARG A 10 1.42 -9.64 -8.70
N ARG A 11 1.86 -8.52 -8.15
CA ARG A 11 1.02 -7.34 -7.90
C ARG A 11 1.49 -6.18 -8.74
N SER A 12 0.58 -5.59 -9.50
CA SER A 12 0.84 -4.38 -10.29
C SER A 12 -0.08 -3.26 -9.84
N TRP A 13 0.42 -2.04 -9.70
CA TRP A 13 -0.40 -0.89 -9.34
C TRP A 13 -0.69 0.01 -10.55
N SER A 14 -1.95 0.46 -10.63
CA SER A 14 -2.41 1.53 -11.51
C SER A 14 -2.53 2.82 -10.72
N TYR A 15 -2.12 3.94 -11.30
CA TYR A 15 -2.05 5.25 -10.66
C TYR A 15 -2.86 6.29 -11.43
N ASP A 16 -3.30 7.32 -10.74
CA ASP A 16 -4.01 8.45 -11.33
C ASP A 16 -3.09 9.20 -12.33
N PRO A 17 -3.49 9.39 -13.60
CA PRO A 17 -2.70 10.15 -14.56
C PRO A 17 -2.50 11.62 -14.18
N ALA A 18 -3.40 12.20 -13.38
CA ALA A 18 -3.30 13.56 -12.87
C ALA A 18 -2.50 13.66 -11.55
N SER A 19 -2.34 12.55 -10.82
CA SER A 19 -1.55 12.47 -9.60
C SER A 19 -0.68 11.21 -9.60
N PRO A 20 0.58 11.30 -10.08
CA PRO A 20 1.44 10.15 -10.38
C PRO A 20 1.70 9.19 -9.21
N TRP A 21 1.42 9.62 -7.98
CA TRP A 21 1.67 8.87 -6.75
C TRP A 21 0.40 8.44 -6.02
N SER A 22 -0.79 8.75 -6.58
CA SER A 22 -2.07 8.32 -6.03
C SER A 22 -2.47 6.98 -6.67
N PRO A 23 -2.35 5.85 -5.95
CA PRO A 23 -2.79 4.56 -6.46
C PRO A 23 -4.31 4.53 -6.61
N LEU A 24 -4.79 4.02 -7.75
CA LEU A 24 -6.21 3.79 -8.00
C LEU A 24 -6.60 2.33 -7.74
N ALA A 25 -5.74 1.41 -8.16
CA ALA A 25 -5.99 -0.02 -8.01
C ALA A 25 -4.69 -0.84 -7.97
N ALA A 26 -4.77 -2.02 -7.37
CA ALA A 26 -3.79 -3.09 -7.51
C ALA A 26 -4.43 -4.27 -8.26
N LEU A 27 -3.68 -4.85 -9.19
CA LEU A 27 -4.02 -6.10 -9.87
C LEU A 27 -3.16 -7.21 -9.30
N GLU A 28 -3.78 -8.26 -8.77
CA GLU A 28 -3.07 -9.44 -8.25
C GLU A 28 -3.29 -10.64 -9.15
N GLN A 29 -2.19 -11.11 -9.73
CA GLN A 29 -2.17 -12.25 -10.63
C GLN A 29 -1.47 -13.42 -9.94
N ALA A 30 -2.16 -14.55 -9.81
CA ALA A 30 -1.59 -15.77 -9.26
C ALA A 30 -0.76 -16.49 -10.33
N GLY A 31 0.56 -16.60 -10.15
CA GLY A 31 1.46 -17.35 -11.03
C GLY A 31 1.25 -17.06 -12.53
N ASP A 32 1.02 -18.11 -13.30
CA ASP A 32 0.78 -18.04 -14.75
C ASP A 32 -0.69 -17.82 -15.13
N SER A 33 -1.56 -17.48 -14.16
CA SER A 33 -2.98 -17.21 -14.43
C SER A 33 -3.14 -16.07 -15.43
N ARG A 34 -4.11 -16.18 -16.34
CA ARG A 34 -4.48 -15.08 -17.26
C ARG A 34 -5.48 -14.11 -16.64
N SER A 35 -6.05 -14.44 -15.48
CA SER A 35 -6.92 -13.54 -14.72
C SER A 35 -6.14 -12.91 -13.57
N ALA A 36 -6.55 -11.70 -13.20
CA ALA A 36 -6.08 -11.00 -12.02
C ALA A 36 -7.28 -10.53 -11.19
N ASP A 37 -7.14 -10.60 -9.87
CA ASP A 37 -8.07 -9.96 -8.95
C ASP A 37 -7.76 -8.47 -8.88
N ILE A 38 -8.80 -7.65 -8.77
CA ILE A 38 -8.68 -6.19 -8.71
C ILE A 38 -9.03 -5.71 -7.30
N TYR A 39 -8.15 -4.88 -6.75
CA TYR A 39 -8.31 -4.22 -5.47
C TYR A 39 -8.29 -2.71 -5.66
N TRP A 40 -9.34 -2.02 -5.23
CA TRP A 40 -9.50 -0.58 -5.35
C TRP A 40 -8.93 0.14 -4.13
N TYR A 41 -8.19 1.22 -4.37
CA TYR A 41 -7.52 1.97 -3.32
C TYR A 41 -8.29 3.27 -3.05
N HIS A 42 -8.52 3.54 -1.77
CA HIS A 42 -9.13 4.78 -1.30
C HIS A 42 -8.08 5.52 -0.52
N THR A 43 -7.62 6.67 -1.01
CA THR A 43 -6.46 7.38 -0.46
C THR A 43 -6.85 8.70 0.20
N ASP A 44 -6.04 9.12 1.15
CA ASP A 44 -6.06 10.49 1.68
C ASP A 44 -5.47 11.50 0.67
N LEU A 45 -5.56 12.80 0.98
CA LEU A 45 -5.05 13.91 0.16
C LEU A 45 -3.54 13.81 -0.12
N ASN A 46 -2.77 13.21 0.78
CA ASN A 46 -1.33 12.96 0.61
C ASN A 46 -1.02 11.62 -0.10
N SER A 47 -2.04 11.00 -0.70
CA SER A 47 -2.00 9.68 -1.37
C SER A 47 -1.76 8.48 -0.44
N ALA A 48 -1.80 8.65 0.88
CA ALA A 48 -1.76 7.53 1.82
C ALA A 48 -2.98 6.63 1.61
N PRO A 49 -2.84 5.31 1.39
CA PRO A 49 -3.97 4.40 1.33
C PRO A 49 -4.70 4.34 2.68
N LEU A 50 -5.97 4.73 2.73
CA LEU A 50 -6.82 4.63 3.92
C LEU A 50 -7.57 3.31 3.96
N GLU A 51 -8.07 2.86 2.82
CA GLU A 51 -8.82 1.62 2.67
C GLU A 51 -8.50 0.93 1.34
N VAL A 52 -8.66 -0.39 1.31
CA VAL A 52 -8.60 -1.20 0.09
C VAL A 52 -9.82 -2.11 0.05
N THR A 53 -10.52 -2.12 -1.09
CA THR A 53 -11.71 -2.96 -1.32
C THR A 53 -11.51 -3.91 -2.48
N ASP A 54 -12.14 -5.08 -2.44
CA ASP A 54 -12.17 -6.00 -3.59
C ASP A 54 -13.09 -5.47 -4.72
N ALA A 55 -13.17 -6.23 -5.81
CA ALA A 55 -14.02 -5.91 -6.96
C ALA A 55 -15.53 -5.86 -6.64
N ALA A 56 -15.98 -6.49 -5.55
CA ALA A 56 -17.36 -6.44 -5.08
C ALA A 56 -17.61 -5.29 -4.08
N GLY A 57 -16.57 -4.54 -3.71
CA GLY A 57 -16.64 -3.44 -2.76
C GLY A 57 -16.51 -3.87 -1.30
N ASN A 58 -16.14 -5.12 -1.01
CA ASN A 58 -15.90 -5.55 0.36
C ASN A 58 -14.57 -5.00 0.85
N LEU A 59 -14.53 -4.56 2.10
CA LEU A 59 -13.30 -4.07 2.73
C LEU A 59 -12.31 -5.21 2.97
N CYS A 60 -11.12 -5.10 2.39
CA CYS A 60 -10.02 -6.06 2.54
C CYS A 60 -8.95 -5.58 3.53
N TRP A 61 -8.73 -4.26 3.59
CA TRP A 61 -7.71 -3.64 4.42
C TRP A 61 -8.09 -2.19 4.77
N SER A 62 -7.66 -1.72 5.94
CA SER A 62 -7.68 -0.30 6.30
C SER A 62 -6.40 0.09 7.05
N GLY A 63 -6.06 1.38 7.02
CA GLY A 63 -4.86 1.91 7.66
C GLY A 63 -5.17 3.00 8.69
N GLN A 64 -4.68 2.81 9.91
CA GLN A 64 -4.58 3.86 10.92
C GLN A 64 -3.13 4.32 10.97
N TYR A 65 -2.90 5.57 10.58
CA TYR A 65 -1.58 6.19 10.61
C TYR A 65 -1.43 7.12 11.81
N ASP A 66 -0.20 7.30 12.27
CA ASP A 66 0.15 8.45 13.11
C ASP A 66 0.51 9.69 12.27
N THR A 67 0.91 10.77 12.94
CA THR A 67 1.23 12.05 12.31
C THR A 67 2.42 11.99 11.34
N PHE A 68 3.29 10.98 11.46
CA PHE A 68 4.48 10.80 10.62
C PHE A 68 4.34 9.64 9.64
N GLY A 69 3.16 9.03 9.54
CA GLY A 69 2.87 8.02 8.53
C GLY A 69 3.27 6.61 8.94
N LYS A 70 3.62 6.38 10.21
CA LYS A 70 3.75 5.02 10.72
C LYS A 70 2.37 4.38 10.74
N LEU A 71 2.25 3.20 10.13
CA LEU A 71 1.05 2.39 10.23
C LEU A 71 0.96 1.79 11.64
N GLN A 72 -0.06 2.18 12.39
CA GLN A 72 -0.35 1.68 13.74
C GLN A 72 -1.22 0.41 13.71
N GLY A 73 -1.80 0.08 12.55
CA GLY A 73 -2.63 -1.09 12.33
C GLY A 73 -3.87 -0.75 11.50
N GLN A 74 -4.89 -1.60 11.58
CA GLN A 74 -6.19 -1.32 10.97
C GLN A 74 -7.01 -0.37 11.84
N THR A 75 -7.89 0.40 11.20
CA THR A 75 -8.90 1.19 11.93
C THR A 75 -9.85 0.26 12.68
N VAL A 76 -10.37 0.66 13.85
CA VAL A 76 -11.30 -0.16 14.65
C VAL A 76 -12.54 -0.55 13.83
N ALA A 77 -13.10 0.40 13.09
CA ALA A 77 -14.24 0.16 12.22
C ALA A 77 -13.89 -0.77 11.04
N GLY A 78 -12.69 -0.64 10.48
CA GLY A 78 -12.23 -1.49 9.38
C GLY A 78 -12.00 -2.92 9.83
N ALA A 79 -11.37 -3.13 10.98
CA ALA A 79 -11.16 -4.45 11.56
C ALA A 79 -12.48 -5.21 11.79
N ALA A 80 -13.55 -4.51 12.18
CA ALA A 80 -14.88 -5.10 12.38
C ALA A 80 -15.62 -5.43 11.06
N LYS A 81 -15.30 -4.72 9.97
CA LYS A 81 -15.97 -4.87 8.66
C LYS A 81 -15.20 -5.70 7.65
N ARG A 82 -13.92 -5.98 7.91
CA ARG A 82 -13.04 -6.69 6.99
C ARG A 82 -13.59 -8.07 6.66
N GLN A 83 -13.58 -8.43 5.39
CA GLN A 83 -13.97 -9.74 4.90
C GLN A 83 -12.79 -10.41 4.19
N GLY A 84 -12.78 -11.76 4.21
CA GLY A 84 -11.77 -12.55 3.52
C GLY A 84 -10.42 -12.64 4.24
N ALA A 85 -9.41 -13.08 3.49
CA ALA A 85 -8.05 -13.27 3.99
C ALA A 85 -7.36 -11.91 4.27
N GLN A 86 -6.26 -11.96 5.02
CA GLN A 86 -5.47 -10.76 5.27
C GLN A 86 -4.83 -10.26 3.98
N TYR A 87 -5.24 -9.07 3.55
CA TYR A 87 -4.60 -8.36 2.45
C TYR A 87 -3.40 -7.56 2.96
N GLN A 88 -2.21 -7.82 2.40
CA GLN A 88 -1.02 -7.02 2.68
C GLN A 88 -0.97 -5.80 1.78
N GLN A 89 -0.66 -4.64 2.33
CA GLN A 89 -0.62 -3.40 1.58
C GLN A 89 0.66 -2.61 1.92
N PRO A 90 1.69 -2.62 1.06
CA PRO A 90 2.97 -1.98 1.31
C PRO A 90 3.05 -0.50 0.93
N LEU A 91 2.11 0.06 0.15
CA LEU A 91 2.19 1.49 -0.22
C LEU A 91 1.93 2.40 0.99
N ARG A 92 2.75 3.43 1.14
CA ARG A 92 2.65 4.43 2.23
C ARG A 92 2.31 5.79 1.62
N TYR A 93 2.92 6.88 2.08
CA TYR A 93 2.72 8.20 1.46
C TYR A 93 3.10 8.20 -0.02
N ALA A 94 2.73 9.27 -0.74
CA ALA A 94 3.07 9.45 -2.15
C ALA A 94 4.52 9.02 -2.47
N GLY A 95 4.66 7.99 -3.31
CA GLY A 95 5.95 7.45 -3.75
C GLY A 95 6.69 6.55 -2.75
N GLN A 96 6.09 6.26 -1.59
CA GLN A 96 6.68 5.42 -0.56
C GLN A 96 6.22 3.97 -0.63
N TYR A 97 7.16 3.05 -0.45
CA TYR A 97 6.95 1.62 -0.32
C TYR A 97 7.51 1.14 1.02
N GLN A 98 6.72 0.44 1.83
CA GLN A 98 7.23 -0.16 3.05
C GLN A 98 8.06 -1.40 2.71
N ASP A 99 9.31 -1.38 3.16
CA ASP A 99 10.17 -2.55 3.21
C ASP A 99 9.93 -3.27 4.54
N ASP A 100 9.36 -4.47 4.47
CA ASP A 100 8.99 -5.26 5.66
C ASP A 100 10.23 -5.79 6.41
N GLU A 101 11.40 -5.92 5.75
CA GLU A 101 12.62 -6.40 6.40
C GLU A 101 13.21 -5.35 7.34
N SER A 102 13.28 -4.10 6.89
CA SER A 102 13.84 -2.99 7.68
C SER A 102 12.81 -2.20 8.47
N GLY A 103 11.52 -2.29 8.10
CA GLY A 103 10.45 -1.43 8.63
C GLY A 103 10.49 0.00 8.09
N LEU A 104 11.47 0.35 7.25
CA LEU A 104 11.63 1.66 6.65
C LEU A 104 10.74 1.81 5.42
N HIS A 105 10.49 3.06 5.02
CA HIS A 105 9.76 3.38 3.81
C HIS A 105 10.76 3.80 2.73
N TYR A 106 10.93 2.98 1.70
CA TYR A 106 11.69 3.35 0.52
C TYR A 106 10.96 4.44 -0.27
N ASN A 107 11.65 5.53 -0.57
CA ASN A 107 11.16 6.66 -1.35
C ASN A 107 12.26 7.11 -2.30
N LEU A 108 12.13 6.76 -3.59
CA LEU A 108 12.96 7.20 -4.71
C LEU A 108 14.37 7.68 -4.31
N PHE A 109 15.26 6.72 -4.04
CA PHE A 109 16.66 6.88 -3.61
C PHE A 109 16.95 7.12 -2.13
N ARG A 110 15.93 7.22 -1.26
CA ARG A 110 16.10 7.39 0.17
C ARG A 110 15.22 6.46 0.97
N TYR A 111 15.62 6.20 2.22
CA TYR A 111 14.77 5.54 3.20
C TYR A 111 14.24 6.58 4.19
N TYR A 112 12.94 6.55 4.41
CA TYR A 112 12.24 7.30 5.42
C TYR A 112 11.98 6.41 6.63
N GLU A 113 12.36 6.88 7.81
CA GLU A 113 12.14 6.20 9.08
C GLU A 113 10.89 6.79 9.74
N PRO A 114 9.74 6.07 9.69
CA PRO A 114 8.48 6.60 10.17
C PRO A 114 8.42 6.75 11.69
N GLU A 115 9.25 6.01 12.45
CA GLU A 115 9.28 6.10 13.92
C GLU A 115 9.76 7.46 14.43
N VAL A 116 10.71 8.07 13.72
CA VAL A 116 11.29 9.39 14.06
C VAL A 116 10.89 10.49 13.08
N GLY A 117 10.16 10.13 12.03
CA GLY A 117 9.57 11.06 11.07
C GLY A 117 10.54 11.75 10.12
N ARG A 118 11.66 11.11 9.74
CA ARG A 118 12.70 11.72 8.89
C ARG A 118 13.35 10.75 7.92
N PHE A 119 14.06 11.28 6.92
CA PHE A 119 14.95 10.49 6.07
C PHE A 119 16.22 10.07 6.80
N THR A 120 16.72 8.88 6.49
CA THR A 120 17.96 8.32 7.07
C THR A 120 19.23 8.89 6.43
N THR A 121 19.10 9.54 5.26
CA THR A 121 20.21 10.17 4.53
C THR A 121 19.88 11.63 4.17
N GLN A 122 20.91 12.44 3.93
CA GLN A 122 20.74 13.78 3.36
C GLN A 122 20.14 13.71 1.94
N ASP A 123 19.61 14.85 1.47
CA ASP A 123 19.22 14.99 0.07
C ASP A 123 20.45 14.75 -0.85
N PRO A 124 20.29 13.98 -1.94
CA PRO A 124 21.35 13.69 -2.89
C PRO A 124 21.82 14.89 -3.70
#